data_AF-A0A2N2IUU2-F1
#
_entry.id   AF-A0A2N2IUU2-F1
#
_cell.length_a   1.000
_cell.length_b   1.000
_cell.length_c   1.000
_cell.angle_alpha   90.00
_cell.angle_beta   90.00
_cell.angle_gamma   90.00
#
_symmetry.space_group_name_H-M   'P 1'
#
loop_
_entity.id
_entity.type
_entity.pdbx_description
1 polymer ?
#
loop_
_entity_poly.entity_id
_entity_poly.type
_entity_poly.pdbx_seq_one_letter_code
_entity_poly.pdbx_strand_id
1 'polypeptide(L)'
;MPVPGEAIRQGLLSVSWPGRLEYFCLEDGNLVECPAESATGQPSLRRYLLDGAHNPAGVESLRDALVSEFRYDHLILVWGCMGDKDVAATLIAIAPLAERIIFTRPESERSATPEQLAAILPEEERSKTLSAPTVKEALALATGMAQSGDLICVAGSLYLVGAARKILLGEVAP
;
A
#
# COMPACT_ATOMS: atom_id res chain seq x y z
N MET A 1 -25.14 -29.51 -6.28
CA MET A 1 -24.07 -30.46 -6.71
C MET A 1 -22.91 -30.30 -5.74
N PRO A 2 -22.34 -31.36 -5.14
CA PRO A 2 -21.19 -31.22 -4.23
C PRO A 2 -19.92 -30.81 -5.00
N VAL A 3 -19.07 -29.97 -4.40
CA VAL A 3 -17.80 -29.53 -4.97
C VAL A 3 -16.69 -30.53 -4.58
N PRO A 4 -15.91 -31.09 -5.52
CA PRO A 4 -14.83 -32.02 -5.21
C PRO A 4 -13.72 -31.36 -4.37
N GLY A 5 -13.10 -32.11 -3.46
CA GLY A 5 -12.01 -31.60 -2.61
C GLY A 5 -10.83 -31.03 -3.40
N GLU A 6 -10.49 -31.63 -4.55
CA GLU A 6 -9.46 -31.10 -5.45
C GLU A 6 -9.85 -29.73 -6.03
N ALA A 7 -11.13 -29.54 -6.39
CA ALA A 7 -11.61 -28.24 -6.87
C ALA A 7 -11.54 -27.16 -5.78
N ILE A 8 -11.80 -27.52 -4.52
CA ILE A 8 -11.62 -26.61 -3.37
C ILE A 8 -10.15 -26.24 -3.22
N ARG A 9 -9.25 -27.23 -3.24
CA ARG A 9 -7.81 -27.01 -3.11
C ARG A 9 -7.28 -26.11 -4.22
N GLN A 10 -7.63 -26.40 -5.48
CA GLN A 10 -7.22 -25.59 -6.62
C GLN A 10 -7.76 -24.16 -6.53
N GLY A 11 -9.03 -23.99 -6.15
CA GLY A 11 -9.62 -22.68 -5.96
C GLY A 11 -8.91 -21.86 -4.87
N LEU A 12 -8.53 -22.49 -3.75
CA LEU A 12 -7.78 -21.83 -2.67
C LEU A 12 -6.34 -21.47 -3.08
N LEU A 13 -5.71 -22.26 -3.96
CA LEU A 13 -4.36 -21.97 -4.46
C LEU A 13 -4.34 -20.86 -5.52
N SER A 14 -5.43 -20.69 -6.27
CA SER A 14 -5.50 -19.74 -7.39
C SER A 14 -6.16 -18.41 -7.03
N VAL A 15 -6.74 -18.28 -5.84
CA VAL A 15 -7.48 -17.07 -5.48
C VAL A 15 -6.52 -15.89 -5.32
N SER A 16 -6.82 -14.81 -6.02
CA SER A 16 -6.16 -13.51 -5.86
C SER A 16 -7.23 -12.43 -5.96
N TRP A 17 -7.14 -11.42 -5.11
CA TRP A 17 -8.08 -10.32 -5.06
C TRP A 17 -7.35 -8.98 -5.19
N PRO A 18 -7.54 -8.23 -6.31
CA PRO A 18 -6.93 -6.92 -6.50
C PRO A 18 -7.15 -5.96 -5.33
N GLY A 19 -6.07 -5.39 -4.79
CA GLY A 19 -6.12 -4.50 -3.63
C GLY A 19 -6.46 -5.14 -2.28
N ARG A 20 -6.20 -6.45 -2.11
CA ARG A 20 -6.24 -7.17 -0.82
C ARG A 20 -4.91 -7.87 -0.61
N LEU A 21 -4.01 -7.24 0.13
CA LEU A 21 -2.60 -7.63 0.24
C LEU A 21 -1.99 -8.00 -1.12
N GLU A 22 -2.33 -7.23 -2.16
CA GLU A 22 -1.86 -7.49 -3.53
C GLU A 22 -0.38 -7.08 -3.61
N TYR A 23 0.49 -8.09 -3.58
CA TYR A 23 1.94 -7.94 -3.60
C TYR A 23 2.51 -8.21 -4.99
N PHE A 24 3.35 -7.30 -5.49
CA PHE A 24 4.01 -7.45 -6.78
C PHE A 24 5.29 -6.62 -6.88
N CYS A 25 6.09 -6.91 -7.91
CA CYS A 25 7.36 -6.26 -8.14
C CYS A 25 7.43 -5.69 -9.55
N LEU A 26 7.98 -4.48 -9.65
CA LEU A 26 8.25 -3.82 -10.93
C LEU A 26 9.75 -3.60 -11.07
N GLU A 27 10.31 -3.95 -12.23
CA GLU A 27 11.67 -3.61 -12.63
C GLU A 27 11.60 -2.81 -13.93
N ASP A 28 12.11 -1.58 -13.92
CA ASP A 28 12.00 -0.64 -15.03
C ASP A 28 10.55 -0.46 -15.56
N GLY A 29 9.59 -0.55 -14.64
CA GLY A 29 8.15 -0.44 -14.92
C GLY A 29 7.48 -1.72 -15.43
N ASN A 30 8.22 -2.82 -15.57
CA ASN A 30 7.68 -4.11 -16.02
C ASN A 30 7.42 -5.04 -14.83
N LEU A 31 6.32 -5.79 -14.89
CA LEU A 31 6.00 -6.79 -13.88
C LEU A 31 7.03 -7.92 -13.92
N VAL A 32 7.67 -8.18 -12.79
CA VAL A 32 8.66 -9.24 -12.60
C VAL A 32 8.30 -10.10 -11.40
N GLU A 33 8.88 -11.30 -11.34
CA GLU A 33 8.78 -12.15 -10.16
C GLU A 33 9.46 -11.46 -8.97
N CYS A 34 8.77 -11.47 -7.83
CA CYS A 34 9.34 -10.88 -6.62
C CYS A 34 10.44 -11.78 -6.05
N PRO A 35 11.66 -11.26 -5.85
CA PRO A 35 12.74 -12.05 -5.27
C PRO A 35 12.40 -12.47 -3.84
N ALA A 36 12.84 -13.68 -3.47
CA ALA A 36 12.60 -14.26 -2.14
C ALA A 36 13.34 -13.53 -1.01
N GLU A 37 14.42 -12.82 -1.34
CA GLU A 37 15.24 -12.06 -0.41
C GLU A 37 15.37 -10.60 -0.88
N SER A 38 15.76 -9.70 0.03
CA SER A 38 16.06 -8.30 -0.29
C SER A 38 17.09 -8.27 -1.42
N ALA A 39 16.69 -7.82 -2.61
CA ALA A 39 17.49 -7.88 -3.84
C ALA A 39 18.55 -6.78 -3.84
N THR A 40 19.53 -6.92 -2.95
CA THR A 40 20.68 -6.03 -2.87
C THR A 40 21.40 -6.02 -4.23
N GLY A 41 21.41 -4.86 -4.89
CA GLY A 41 22.06 -4.68 -6.19
C GLY A 41 21.15 -4.54 -7.42
N GLN A 42 19.82 -4.53 -7.25
CA GLN A 42 18.86 -4.23 -8.33
C GLN A 42 18.22 -2.84 -8.14
N PRO A 43 18.87 -1.74 -8.56
CA PRO A 43 18.46 -0.38 -8.21
C PRO A 43 17.13 0.05 -8.82
N SER A 44 16.63 -0.62 -9.86
CA SER A 44 15.34 -0.36 -10.51
C SER A 44 14.19 -1.22 -9.96
N LEU A 45 14.48 -2.27 -9.17
CA LEU A 45 13.45 -3.13 -8.60
C LEU A 45 12.66 -2.38 -7.52
N ARG A 46 11.33 -2.41 -7.62
CA ARG A 46 10.41 -1.82 -6.64
C ARG A 46 9.35 -2.84 -6.26
N ARG A 47 9.14 -2.98 -4.95
CA ARG A 47 8.18 -3.92 -4.38
C ARG A 47 7.00 -3.14 -3.86
N TYR A 48 5.81 -3.54 -4.26
CA TYR A 48 4.56 -2.87 -3.92
C TYR A 48 3.63 -3.81 -3.18
N LEU A 49 2.94 -3.29 -2.16
CA LEU A 49 1.82 -3.92 -1.50
C LEU A 49 0.62 -2.98 -1.58
N LEU A 50 -0.46 -3.40 -2.23
CA LEU A 50 -1.70 -2.64 -2.29
C LEU A 50 -2.76 -3.28 -1.40
N ASP A 51 -3.34 -2.49 -0.49
CA ASP A 51 -4.41 -2.97 0.38
C ASP A 51 -5.48 -1.91 0.65
N GLY A 52 -6.75 -2.31 0.52
CA GLY A 52 -7.91 -1.45 0.71
C GLY A 52 -8.28 -1.16 2.17
N ALA A 53 -7.45 -1.51 3.15
CA ALA A 53 -7.66 -1.21 4.55
C ALA A 53 -7.89 0.28 4.79
N HIS A 54 -9.03 0.61 5.39
CA HIS A 54 -9.47 1.98 5.69
C HIS A 54 -10.25 2.08 7.01
N ASN A 55 -10.42 0.95 7.71
CA ASN A 55 -11.11 0.85 8.99
C ASN A 55 -10.20 0.12 10.01
N PRO A 56 -10.49 0.21 11.32
CA PRO A 56 -9.59 -0.32 12.35
C PRO A 56 -9.24 -1.81 12.16
N ALA A 57 -10.24 -2.67 11.89
CA ALA A 57 -10.01 -4.11 11.73
C ALA A 57 -9.17 -4.45 10.49
N GLY A 58 -9.43 -3.76 9.37
CA GLY A 58 -8.64 -3.92 8.15
C GLY A 58 -7.20 -3.45 8.31
N VAL A 59 -7.00 -2.34 9.01
CA VAL A 59 -5.65 -1.80 9.27
C VAL A 59 -4.88 -2.65 10.26
N GLU A 60 -5.54 -3.22 11.26
CA GLU A 60 -4.93 -4.21 12.14
C GLU A 60 -4.47 -5.43 11.35
N SER A 61 -5.32 -5.96 10.46
CA SER A 61 -4.96 -7.08 9.58
C SER A 61 -3.76 -6.75 8.66
N LEU A 62 -3.77 -5.55 8.06
CA LEU A 62 -2.65 -5.08 7.23
C LEU A 62 -1.36 -4.94 8.04
N ARG A 63 -1.44 -4.36 9.24
CA ARG A 63 -0.30 -4.19 10.15
C ARG A 63 0.30 -5.55 10.52
N ASP A 64 -0.54 -6.50 10.87
CA ASP A 64 -0.10 -7.84 11.27
C ASP A 64 0.56 -8.57 10.09
N ALA A 65 0.02 -8.44 8.88
CA ALA A 65 0.64 -8.98 7.67
C ALA A 65 2.01 -8.33 7.40
N LEU A 66 2.09 -6.99 7.44
CA LEU A 66 3.35 -6.24 7.27
C LEU A 66 4.45 -6.70 8.23
N VAL A 67 4.09 -7.02 9.48
CA VAL A 67 5.04 -7.46 10.51
C VAL A 67 5.42 -8.93 10.37
N SER A 68 4.48 -9.80 10.02
CA SER A 68 4.67 -11.26 10.12
C SER A 68 4.94 -11.97 8.79
N GLU A 69 4.50 -11.40 7.68
CA GLU A 69 4.53 -12.06 6.37
C GLU A 69 5.50 -11.39 5.37
N PHE A 70 5.80 -10.11 5.54
CA PHE A 70 6.68 -9.36 4.63
C PHE A 70 8.06 -9.10 5.22
N ARG A 71 9.08 -9.19 4.38
CA ARG A 71 10.47 -8.82 4.73
C ARG A 71 10.91 -7.60 3.94
N TYR A 72 11.27 -6.55 4.65
CA TYR A 72 11.73 -5.29 4.07
C TYR A 72 12.68 -4.58 5.03
N ASP A 73 13.55 -3.74 4.47
CA ASP A 73 14.48 -2.90 5.23
C ASP A 73 13.70 -1.70 5.78
N HIS A 74 13.02 -0.96 4.89
CA HIS A 74 12.17 0.17 5.27
C HIS A 74 10.79 0.11 4.59
N LEU A 75 9.78 0.62 5.30
CA LEU A 75 8.42 0.76 4.79
C LEU A 75 8.16 2.21 4.37
N ILE A 76 7.75 2.39 3.12
CA ILE A 76 7.25 3.67 2.59
C ILE A 76 5.74 3.53 2.43
N LEU A 77 4.98 4.24 3.25
CA LEU A 77 3.52 4.18 3.26
C LEU A 77 2.95 5.32 2.41
N VAL A 78 2.20 5.01 1.37
CA VAL A 78 1.35 5.96 0.64
C VAL A 78 -0.06 5.84 1.20
N TRP A 79 -0.55 6.92 1.81
CA TRP A 79 -1.81 6.91 2.54
C TRP A 79 -2.76 8.00 2.05
N GLY A 80 -4.03 7.63 1.90
CA GLY A 80 -5.10 8.57 1.60
C GLY A 80 -6.44 7.94 1.92
N CYS A 81 -7.27 8.65 2.69
CA CYS A 81 -8.54 8.15 3.17
C CYS A 81 -9.62 9.25 3.16
N MET A 82 -10.86 8.84 3.39
CA MET A 82 -11.99 9.76 3.57
C MET A 82 -11.86 10.48 4.91
N GLY A 83 -12.36 11.72 5.06
CA GLY A 83 -12.20 12.51 6.29
C GLY A 83 -13.11 12.13 7.47
N ASP A 84 -13.39 10.84 7.68
CA ASP A 84 -14.25 10.38 8.78
C ASP A 84 -13.48 10.18 10.11
N LYS A 85 -14.20 9.80 11.17
CA LYS A 85 -13.65 9.70 12.54
C LYS A 85 -12.70 8.51 12.74
N ASP A 86 -12.80 7.47 11.91
CA ASP A 86 -12.00 6.24 12.06
C ASP A 86 -10.59 6.40 11.48
N VAL A 87 -10.37 7.47 10.70
CA VAL A 87 -9.06 7.86 10.16
C VAL A 87 -8.01 8.00 11.24
N ALA A 88 -8.35 8.61 12.39
CA ALA A 88 -7.38 8.86 13.43
C ALA A 88 -6.83 7.55 14.01
N ALA A 89 -7.74 6.64 14.38
CA ALA A 89 -7.37 5.35 14.94
C ALA A 89 -6.58 4.49 13.95
N THR A 90 -6.99 4.48 12.67
CA THR A 90 -6.29 3.72 11.63
C THR A 90 -4.88 4.26 11.36
N LEU A 91 -4.75 5.56 11.14
CA LEU A 91 -3.47 6.18 10.82
C LEU A 91 -2.48 6.06 11.99
N ILE A 92 -2.93 6.27 13.23
CA ILE A 92 -2.10 6.10 14.44
C ILE A 92 -1.59 4.65 14.58
N ALA A 93 -2.40 3.67 14.20
CA ALA A 93 -2.03 2.26 14.34
C ALA A 93 -0.94 1.81 13.35
N ILE A 94 -0.92 2.36 12.13
CA ILE A 94 0.00 1.93 11.07
C ILE A 94 1.23 2.84 10.91
N ALA A 95 1.11 4.13 11.22
CA ALA A 95 2.19 5.11 11.05
C ALA A 95 3.52 4.70 11.71
N PRO A 96 3.55 4.08 12.91
CA PRO A 96 4.81 3.65 13.54
C PRO A 96 5.61 2.62 12.74
N LEU A 97 4.99 1.84 11.84
CA LEU A 97 5.70 0.89 10.99
C LEU A 97 6.44 1.56 9.83
N ALA A 98 6.02 2.76 9.43
CA ALA A 98 6.52 3.43 8.24
C ALA A 98 7.76 4.27 8.57
N GLU A 99 8.81 4.16 7.76
CA GLU A 99 9.93 5.11 7.79
C GLU A 99 9.54 6.45 7.13
N ARG A 100 8.72 6.40 6.08
CA ARG A 100 8.17 7.57 5.40
C ARG A 100 6.69 7.37 5.15
N ILE A 101 5.92 8.45 5.30
CA ILE A 101 4.49 8.46 5.00
C ILE A 101 4.23 9.55 3.96
N ILE A 102 3.67 9.19 2.83
CA ILE A 102 3.29 10.11 1.76
C ILE A 102 1.77 10.22 1.76
N PHE A 103 1.27 11.36 2.21
CA PHE A 103 -0.15 11.65 2.15
C PHE A 103 -0.54 12.16 0.77
N THR A 104 -1.60 11.58 0.23
CA THR A 104 -2.20 12.02 -1.02
C THR A 104 -3.72 11.93 -0.96
N ARG A 105 -4.35 12.48 -1.98
CA ARG A 105 -5.81 12.57 -2.06
C ARG A 105 -6.30 11.85 -3.33
N PRO A 106 -7.11 10.79 -3.21
CA PRO A 106 -7.89 10.33 -4.36
C PRO A 106 -8.94 11.40 -4.72
N GLU A 107 -9.21 11.58 -6.01
CA GLU A 107 -10.13 12.59 -6.55
C GLU A 107 -11.56 12.38 -6.03
N SER A 108 -11.87 12.98 -4.87
CA SER A 108 -13.20 13.02 -4.26
C SER A 108 -13.29 14.19 -3.29
N GLU A 109 -14.44 14.89 -3.26
CA GLU A 109 -14.71 15.98 -2.32
C GLU A 109 -14.66 15.54 -0.84
N ARG A 110 -14.88 14.26 -0.56
CA ARG A 110 -14.92 13.70 0.81
C ARG A 110 -13.55 13.24 1.36
N SER A 111 -12.50 13.29 0.54
CA SER A 111 -11.16 12.89 0.96
C SER A 111 -10.55 13.90 1.92
N ALA A 112 -9.87 13.40 2.97
CA ALA A 112 -9.06 14.25 3.84
C ALA A 112 -7.92 14.89 3.05
N THR A 113 -7.54 16.12 3.41
CA THR A 113 -6.35 16.75 2.84
C THR A 113 -5.08 16.19 3.49
N PRO A 114 -3.92 16.20 2.79
CA PRO A 114 -2.65 15.81 3.39
C PRO A 114 -2.33 16.52 4.71
N GLU A 115 -2.69 17.79 4.83
CA GLU A 115 -2.49 18.60 6.04
C GLU A 115 -3.36 18.11 7.19
N GLN A 116 -4.62 17.74 6.91
CA GLN A 116 -5.52 17.17 7.90
C GLN A 116 -4.99 15.82 8.41
N LEU A 117 -4.46 14.98 7.52
CA LEU A 117 -3.87 13.69 7.88
C LEU A 117 -2.58 13.85 8.69
N ALA A 118 -1.70 14.78 8.31
CA ALA A 118 -0.51 15.08 9.08
C ALA A 118 -0.85 15.63 10.48
N ALA A 119 -1.91 16.42 10.62
CA ALA A 119 -2.33 16.98 11.90
C ALA A 119 -2.83 15.93 12.91
N ILE A 120 -3.27 14.75 12.45
CA ILE A 120 -3.69 13.63 13.29
C ILE A 120 -2.49 12.97 13.99
N LEU A 121 -1.33 12.98 13.34
CA LEU A 121 -0.15 12.30 13.83
C LEU A 121 0.52 13.06 14.99
N PRO A 122 1.11 12.34 15.96
CA PRO A 122 1.97 12.95 16.96
C PRO A 122 3.20 13.59 16.29
N GLU A 123 3.83 14.53 16.98
CA GLU A 123 4.90 15.36 16.40
C GLU A 123 6.09 14.54 15.86
N GLU A 124 6.47 13.48 16.59
CA GLU A 124 7.53 12.55 16.22
C GLU A 124 7.26 11.92 14.85
N GLU A 125 6.02 11.49 14.61
CA GLU A 125 5.57 10.85 13.39
C GLU A 125 5.35 11.87 12.24
N ARG A 126 5.04 13.13 12.54
CA ARG A 126 4.87 14.17 11.51
C ARG A 126 6.17 14.45 10.76
N SER A 127 7.32 14.32 11.43
CA SER A 127 8.64 14.62 10.85
C SER A 127 9.00 13.75 9.63
N LYS A 128 8.38 12.56 9.52
CA LYS A 128 8.58 11.62 8.41
C LYS A 128 7.49 11.68 7.33
N THR A 129 6.59 12.66 7.41
CA THR A 129 5.50 12.81 6.46
C THR A 129 5.88 13.69 5.27
N LEU A 130 5.35 13.37 4.10
CA LEU A 130 5.40 14.15 2.88
C LEU A 130 3.99 14.27 2.33
N SER A 131 3.73 15.28 1.50
CA SER A 131 2.46 15.43 0.80
C SER A 131 2.67 15.40 -0.71
N ALA A 132 1.70 14.83 -1.40
CA ALA A 132 1.63 14.80 -2.85
C ALA A 132 0.21 15.11 -3.32
N PRO A 133 0.02 16.05 -4.26
CA PRO A 133 -1.32 16.49 -4.68
C PRO A 133 -2.08 15.43 -5.47
N THR A 134 -1.37 14.50 -6.13
CA THR A 134 -1.98 13.44 -6.93
C THR A 134 -1.41 12.06 -6.57
N VAL A 135 -2.21 11.02 -6.81
CA VAL A 135 -1.77 9.62 -6.62
C VAL A 135 -0.53 9.31 -7.46
N LYS A 136 -0.45 9.84 -8.68
CA LYS A 136 0.70 9.68 -9.57
C LYS A 136 1.97 10.28 -8.98
N GLU A 137 1.89 11.48 -8.42
CA GLU A 137 3.02 12.13 -7.77
C GLU A 137 3.42 11.43 -6.48
N ALA A 138 2.45 10.93 -5.71
CA ALA A 138 2.71 10.15 -4.50
C ALA A 138 3.51 8.88 -4.82
N LEU A 139 3.09 8.15 -5.87
CA LEU A 139 3.80 6.96 -6.35
C LEU A 139 5.19 7.31 -6.89
N ALA A 140 5.33 8.39 -7.64
CA ALA A 140 6.62 8.84 -8.15
C ALA A 140 7.59 9.19 -7.01
N LEU A 141 7.12 9.88 -5.96
CA LEU A 141 7.92 10.15 -4.76
C LEU A 141 8.32 8.84 -4.07
N ALA A 142 7.36 7.94 -3.79
CA ALA A 142 7.63 6.66 -3.15
C ALA A 142 8.67 5.84 -3.94
N THR A 143 8.51 5.77 -5.27
CA THR A 143 9.42 5.07 -6.18
C THR A 143 10.81 5.69 -6.18
N GLY A 144 10.89 7.02 -6.18
CA GLY A 144 12.14 7.77 -6.23
C GLY A 144 12.97 7.67 -4.95
N MET A 145 12.31 7.48 -3.79
CA MET A 145 13.01 7.31 -2.50
C MET A 145 13.29 5.84 -2.15
N ALA A 146 12.52 4.90 -2.69
CA ALA A 146 12.66 3.48 -2.39
C ALA A 146 13.98 2.90 -2.92
N GLN A 147 14.63 2.13 -2.06
CA GLN A 147 15.77 1.28 -2.36
C GLN A 147 15.32 -0.15 -2.62
N SER A 148 16.21 -1.01 -3.15
CA SER A 148 15.89 -2.38 -3.57
C SER A 148 15.34 -3.28 -2.45
N GLY A 149 15.64 -2.95 -1.19
CA GLY A 149 15.18 -3.66 0.00
C GLY A 149 13.94 -3.07 0.67
N ASP A 150 13.40 -1.97 0.13
CA ASP A 150 12.25 -1.29 0.72
C ASP A 150 10.92 -1.89 0.22
N LEU A 151 9.85 -1.63 0.97
CA LEU A 151 8.49 -1.95 0.57
C LEU A 151 7.68 -0.67 0.45
N ILE A 152 7.02 -0.49 -0.69
CA ILE A 152 6.04 0.58 -0.88
C ILE A 152 4.66 0.00 -0.60
N CYS A 153 4.00 0.44 0.47
CA CYS A 153 2.63 0.05 0.77
C CYS A 153 1.66 1.18 0.42
N VAL A 154 0.63 0.91 -0.37
CA VAL A 154 -0.43 1.87 -0.69
C VAL A 154 -1.73 1.41 -0.04
N ALA A 155 -2.26 2.22 0.89
CA ALA A 155 -3.43 1.87 1.68
C ALA A 155 -4.24 3.10 2.13
N GLY A 156 -5.32 2.87 2.88
CA GLY A 156 -6.18 3.91 3.44
C GLY A 156 -7.49 4.14 2.69
N SER A 157 -7.60 3.68 1.43
CA SER A 157 -8.84 3.77 0.65
C SER A 157 -8.82 2.86 -0.57
N LEU A 158 -9.98 2.25 -0.86
CA LEU A 158 -10.20 1.53 -2.12
C LEU A 158 -10.05 2.43 -3.36
N TYR A 159 -10.39 3.71 -3.26
CA TYR A 159 -10.23 4.66 -4.37
C TYR A 159 -8.76 4.94 -4.66
N LEU A 160 -7.96 5.11 -3.60
CA LEU A 160 -6.52 5.29 -3.74
C LEU A 160 -5.87 4.04 -4.33
N VAL A 161 -6.19 2.87 -3.78
CA VAL A 161 -5.67 1.58 -4.26
C VAL A 161 -6.04 1.34 -5.72
N GLY A 162 -7.29 1.58 -6.11
CA GLY A 162 -7.73 1.45 -7.50
C GLY A 162 -6.97 2.37 -8.45
N ALA A 163 -6.79 3.64 -8.07
CA ALA A 163 -6.02 4.61 -8.86
C ALA A 163 -4.54 4.21 -8.97
N ALA A 164 -3.91 3.82 -7.85
CA ALA A 164 -2.53 3.40 -7.81
C ALA A 164 -2.30 2.14 -8.66
N ARG A 165 -3.17 1.14 -8.52
CA ARG A 165 -3.14 -0.09 -9.32
C ARG A 165 -3.26 0.22 -10.82
N LYS A 166 -4.17 1.11 -11.22
CA LYS A 166 -4.30 1.53 -12.61
C LYS A 166 -3.03 2.15 -13.17
N ILE A 167 -2.34 2.97 -12.37
CA ILE A 167 -1.08 3.62 -12.76
C ILE A 167 0.05 2.60 -12.88
N LEU A 168 0.12 1.62 -11.97
CA LEU A 168 1.22 0.67 -11.85
C LEU A 168 1.08 -0.55 -12.79
N LEU A 169 -0.13 -1.08 -12.94
CA LEU A 169 -0.41 -2.34 -13.64
C LEU A 169 -1.34 -2.19 -14.85
N GLY A 170 -1.85 -0.98 -15.11
CA GLY A 170 -2.85 -0.73 -16.15
C GLY A 170 -4.28 -1.09 -15.73
N GLU A 171 -5.20 -1.10 -16.70
CA GLU A 171 -6.60 -1.42 -16.45
C GLU A 171 -6.79 -2.91 -16.12
N VAL A 172 -7.71 -3.21 -15.18
CA VAL A 172 -8.19 -4.57 -15.00
C VAL A 172 -8.98 -4.91 -16.26
N ALA A 173 -8.53 -5.89 -17.04
CA ALA A 173 -9.34 -6.38 -18.15
C ALA A 173 -10.72 -6.83 -17.61
N PRO A 174 -11.83 -6.46 -18.29
CA PRO A 174 -13.19 -6.72 -17.82
C PRO A 174 -13.53 -8.20 -17.70
#